data_AF-A0A6B3C885-F1
#
_entry.id   AF-A0A6B3C885-F1
#
_cell.length_a   1.000
_cell.length_b   1.000
_cell.length_c   1.000
_cell.angle_alpha   90.00
_cell.angle_beta   90.00
_cell.angle_gamma   90.00
#
_symmetry.space_group_name_H-M   'P 1'
#
loop_
_entity.id
_entity.type
_entity.pdbx_description
1 polymer ?
#
loop_
_entity_poly.entity_id
_entity_poly.type
_entity_poly.pdbx_seq_one_letter_code
_entity_poly.pdbx_strand_id
1 'polypeptide(L)'
;GVRDETLLARVKEAPQMKGADLAAEVATKEAYVVPAIGEKKFTVAAIDLGIKGMTPHRMAERGIEVHVLPATATAEDIYAVNPDGVFFSNGPGDPATADHAVSVMQGVLARKTPLFGICFGNQILGRALGFGTYKLKYGHRGINQPVQDRTTGKVEITAHNHGFAVDAPLDKVSDTAYGRAEVS
;
A
#
# COMPACT_ATOMS: atom_id res chain seq x y z
N GLY A 1 27.82 -11.36 -29.26
CA GLY A 1 27.39 -10.64 -28.05
C GLY A 1 26.64 -9.40 -28.45
N VAL A 2 25.67 -8.94 -27.66
CA VAL A 2 25.06 -7.61 -27.86
C VAL A 2 26.16 -6.57 -27.64
N ARG A 3 26.31 -5.60 -28.55
CA ARG A 3 27.35 -4.57 -28.47
C ARG A 3 27.07 -3.62 -27.30
N ASP A 4 28.10 -3.14 -26.62
CA ASP A 4 28.00 -2.25 -25.46
C ASP A 4 27.15 -1.00 -25.73
N GLU A 5 27.23 -0.45 -26.95
CA GLU A 5 26.43 0.69 -27.41
C GLU A 5 24.93 0.41 -27.40
N THR A 6 24.53 -0.81 -27.78
CA THR A 6 23.13 -1.25 -27.75
C THR A 6 22.63 -1.41 -26.33
N LEU A 7 23.48 -1.87 -25.40
CA LEU A 7 23.13 -1.94 -23.97
C LEU A 7 23.01 -0.55 -23.36
N LEU A 8 23.91 0.37 -23.70
CA LEU A 8 23.86 1.76 -23.23
C LEU A 8 22.60 2.50 -23.72
N ALA A 9 22.21 2.30 -24.98
CA ALA A 9 20.98 2.88 -25.53
C ALA A 9 19.75 2.42 -24.73
N ARG A 10 19.64 1.11 -24.46
CA ARG A 10 18.55 0.54 -23.64
C ARG A 10 18.49 1.13 -22.24
N VAL A 11 19.64 1.36 -21.60
CA VAL A 11 19.69 1.96 -20.26
C VAL A 11 19.21 3.41 -20.29
N LYS A 12 19.57 4.18 -21.33
CA LYS A 12 19.17 5.58 -21.48
C LYS A 12 17.69 5.74 -21.84
N GLU A 13 17.13 4.79 -22.58
CA GLU A 13 15.71 4.77 -23.00
C GLU A 13 14.78 4.19 -21.93
N ALA A 14 15.33 3.58 -20.86
CA ALA A 14 14.54 2.97 -19.82
C ALA A 14 13.58 3.99 -19.16
N PRO A 15 12.27 3.69 -19.06
CA PRO A 15 11.30 4.59 -18.45
C PRO A 15 11.66 4.96 -17.01
N GLN A 16 11.38 6.19 -16.62
CA GLN A 16 11.58 6.63 -15.26
C GLN A 16 10.44 6.12 -14.36
N MET A 17 10.79 5.73 -13.13
CA MET A 17 9.79 5.35 -12.12
C MET A 17 8.90 6.53 -11.67
N LYS A 18 9.36 7.77 -11.81
CA LYS A 18 8.57 8.95 -11.42
C LYS A 18 7.44 9.11 -12.44
N GLY A 19 6.21 9.17 -11.97
CA GLY A 19 5.00 9.20 -12.82
C GLY A 19 4.65 7.86 -13.48
N ALA A 20 5.24 6.74 -13.04
CA ALA A 20 4.89 5.42 -13.56
C ALA A 20 3.68 4.84 -12.81
N ASP A 21 2.59 4.58 -13.54
CA ASP A 21 1.42 3.87 -13.04
C ASP A 21 1.54 2.37 -13.35
N LEU A 22 1.93 1.58 -12.35
CA LEU A 22 2.27 0.17 -12.52
C LEU A 22 1.40 -0.77 -11.68
N ALA A 23 0.60 -0.24 -10.74
CA ALA A 23 -0.16 -1.06 -9.81
C ALA A 23 -1.23 -1.90 -10.54
N ALA A 24 -1.92 -1.29 -11.50
CA ALA A 24 -2.94 -1.97 -12.31
C ALA A 24 -2.36 -3.07 -13.22
N GLU A 25 -1.09 -2.98 -13.61
CA GLU A 25 -0.44 -3.97 -14.48
C GLU A 25 -0.17 -5.31 -13.75
N VAL A 26 0.02 -5.25 -12.43
CA VAL A 26 0.42 -6.40 -11.61
C VAL A 26 -0.68 -6.91 -10.68
N ALA A 27 -1.75 -6.14 -10.51
CA ALA A 27 -2.89 -6.52 -9.68
C ALA A 27 -3.67 -7.71 -10.29
N THR A 28 -4.38 -8.43 -9.44
CA THR A 28 -5.36 -9.43 -9.90
C THR A 28 -6.42 -8.78 -10.80
N LYS A 29 -6.82 -9.52 -11.84
CA LYS A 29 -7.88 -9.10 -12.76
C LYS A 29 -9.27 -9.42 -12.24
N GLU A 30 -9.37 -10.49 -11.44
CA GLU A 30 -10.62 -10.98 -10.87
C GLU A 30 -10.49 -11.07 -9.36
N ALA A 31 -11.59 -10.81 -8.66
CA ALA A 31 -11.63 -10.94 -7.22
C ALA A 31 -11.50 -12.42 -6.82
N TYR A 32 -10.79 -12.69 -5.73
CA TYR A 32 -10.67 -14.03 -5.17
C TYR A 32 -10.66 -13.98 -3.64
N VAL A 33 -10.98 -15.12 -3.02
CA VAL A 33 -11.06 -15.23 -1.56
C VAL A 33 -9.93 -16.11 -1.05
N VAL A 34 -9.22 -15.63 -0.04
CA VAL A 34 -8.32 -16.44 0.80
C VAL A 34 -9.09 -16.76 2.09
N PRO A 35 -9.55 -18.00 2.28
CA PRO A 35 -10.37 -18.36 3.43
C PRO A 35 -9.57 -18.26 4.73
N ALA A 36 -10.25 -17.94 5.82
CA ALA A 36 -9.67 -18.00 7.15
C ALA A 36 -9.16 -19.42 7.44
N ILE A 37 -8.02 -19.52 8.12
CA ILE A 37 -7.51 -20.79 8.66
C ILE A 37 -7.99 -20.91 10.10
N GLY A 38 -8.78 -21.95 10.38
CA GLY A 38 -9.42 -22.16 11.68
C GLY A 38 -10.77 -21.43 11.78
N GLU A 39 -11.09 -20.94 12.97
CA GLU A 39 -12.32 -20.17 13.22
C GLU A 39 -12.23 -18.81 12.51
N LYS A 40 -13.21 -18.51 11.64
CA LYS A 40 -13.34 -17.20 11.01
C LYS A 40 -13.74 -16.16 12.06
N LYS A 41 -12.89 -15.16 12.27
CA LYS A 41 -13.07 -14.05 13.21
C LYS A 41 -13.52 -12.77 12.52
N PHE A 42 -12.95 -12.49 11.35
CA PHE A 42 -13.16 -11.24 10.62
C PHE A 42 -13.16 -11.48 9.11
N THR A 43 -13.74 -10.53 8.38
CA THR A 43 -13.70 -10.39 6.93
C THR A 43 -12.93 -9.12 6.57
N VAL A 44 -11.90 -9.23 5.73
CA VAL A 44 -11.14 -8.08 5.24
C VAL A 44 -11.26 -7.98 3.72
N ALA A 45 -11.64 -6.81 3.22
CA ALA A 45 -11.51 -6.47 1.80
C ALA A 45 -10.10 -5.94 1.54
N ALA A 46 -9.33 -6.59 0.67
CA ALA A 46 -7.96 -6.23 0.34
C ALA A 46 -7.89 -5.70 -1.09
N ILE A 47 -7.50 -4.43 -1.27
CA ILE A 47 -7.23 -3.86 -2.58
C ILE A 47 -5.84 -4.28 -3.05
N ASP A 48 -5.80 -5.06 -4.12
CA ASP A 48 -4.59 -5.52 -4.76
C ASP A 48 -3.98 -4.42 -5.62
N LEU A 49 -2.81 -3.93 -5.20
CA LEU A 49 -2.01 -2.94 -5.91
C LEU A 49 -0.67 -3.56 -6.37
N GLY A 50 -0.57 -4.89 -6.39
CA GLY A 50 0.66 -5.66 -6.46
C GLY A 50 0.94 -6.45 -5.18
N ILE A 51 -0.10 -7.01 -4.56
CA ILE A 51 -0.08 -7.67 -3.26
C ILE A 51 0.90 -8.84 -3.23
N LYS A 52 1.73 -8.90 -2.18
CA LYS A 52 2.53 -10.11 -1.90
C LYS A 52 1.61 -11.20 -1.40
N GLY A 53 1.57 -12.35 -2.07
CA GLY A 53 0.68 -13.48 -1.73
C GLY A 53 0.79 -14.00 -0.30
N MET A 54 1.93 -13.81 0.38
CA MET A 54 2.05 -14.15 1.80
C MET A 54 1.22 -13.25 2.72
N THR A 55 0.88 -12.03 2.31
CA THR A 55 0.11 -11.08 3.11
C THR A 55 -1.29 -11.60 3.45
N PRO A 56 -2.14 -11.97 2.47
CA PRO A 56 -3.45 -12.56 2.78
C PRO A 56 -3.33 -13.91 3.47
N HIS A 57 -2.28 -14.71 3.18
CA HIS A 57 -2.03 -15.95 3.91
C HIS A 57 -1.75 -15.73 5.40
N ARG A 58 -0.93 -14.73 5.76
CA ARG A 58 -0.68 -14.35 7.17
C ARG A 58 -1.94 -13.82 7.87
N MET A 59 -2.83 -13.16 7.15
CA MET A 59 -4.14 -12.77 7.68
C MET A 59 -5.02 -13.99 7.92
N ALA A 60 -5.05 -14.93 6.97
CA ALA A 60 -5.80 -16.18 7.10
C ALA A 60 -5.37 -17.01 8.32
N GLU A 61 -4.06 -17.13 8.59
CA GLU A 61 -3.52 -17.77 9.80
C GLU A 61 -4.03 -17.15 11.12
N ARG A 62 -4.53 -15.90 11.07
CA ARG A 62 -5.11 -15.18 12.22
C ARG A 62 -6.63 -15.31 12.31
N GLY A 63 -7.24 -16.13 11.45
CA GLY A 63 -8.69 -16.31 11.37
C GLY A 63 -9.40 -15.24 10.53
N ILE A 64 -8.68 -14.53 9.65
CA ILE A 64 -9.26 -13.48 8.80
C ILE A 64 -9.54 -14.07 7.41
N GLU A 65 -10.79 -14.00 6.96
CA GLU A 65 -11.13 -14.26 5.56
C GLU A 65 -10.82 -13.01 4.73
N VAL A 66 -10.01 -13.16 3.69
CA VAL A 66 -9.55 -12.02 2.88
C VAL A 66 -10.17 -12.08 1.50
N HIS A 67 -10.96 -11.08 1.16
CA HIS A 67 -11.49 -10.85 -0.19
C HIS A 67 -10.52 -9.95 -0.93
N VAL A 68 -9.70 -10.52 -1.80
CA VAL A 68 -8.73 -9.77 -2.60
C VAL A 68 -9.45 -9.24 -3.85
N LEU A 69 -9.49 -7.92 -3.98
CA LEU A 69 -10.18 -7.19 -5.04
C LEU A 69 -9.16 -6.54 -5.99
N PRO A 70 -9.47 -6.41 -7.29
CA PRO A 70 -8.62 -5.72 -8.26
C PRO A 70 -8.28 -4.27 -7.85
N ALA A 71 -7.20 -3.72 -8.39
CA ALA A 71 -6.81 -2.32 -8.19
C ALA A 71 -7.90 -1.31 -8.58
N THR A 72 -8.79 -1.70 -9.51
CA THR A 72 -9.90 -0.89 -10.02
C THR A 72 -11.16 -0.99 -9.19
N ALA A 73 -11.18 -1.79 -8.11
CA ALA A 73 -12.35 -1.96 -7.28
C ALA A 73 -12.84 -0.62 -6.71
N THR A 74 -14.15 -0.49 -6.63
CA THR A 74 -14.86 0.69 -6.12
C THR A 74 -15.15 0.55 -4.63
N ALA A 75 -15.64 1.62 -4.00
CA ALA A 75 -16.13 1.54 -2.63
C ALA A 75 -17.31 0.55 -2.54
N GLU A 76 -18.18 0.54 -3.54
CA GLU A 76 -19.32 -0.38 -3.63
C GLU A 76 -18.86 -1.85 -3.64
N ASP A 77 -17.82 -2.18 -4.43
CA ASP A 77 -17.24 -3.53 -4.45
C ASP A 77 -16.65 -3.93 -3.09
N ILE A 78 -15.98 -3.00 -2.40
CA ILE A 78 -15.46 -3.22 -1.04
C ILE A 78 -16.60 -3.55 -0.07
N TYR A 79 -17.69 -2.80 -0.09
CA TYR A 79 -18.77 -3.01 0.88
C TYR A 79 -19.72 -4.15 0.49
N ALA A 80 -19.70 -4.61 -0.76
CA ALA A 80 -20.44 -5.80 -1.20
C ALA A 80 -20.02 -7.07 -0.44
N VAL A 81 -18.79 -7.12 0.08
CA VAL A 81 -18.29 -8.26 0.87
C VAL A 81 -18.49 -8.09 2.39
N ASN A 82 -19.21 -7.05 2.83
CA ASN A 82 -19.46 -6.72 4.24
C ASN A 82 -18.20 -6.78 5.13
N PRO A 83 -17.16 -5.98 4.82
CA PRO A 83 -15.87 -6.08 5.50
C PRO A 83 -15.93 -5.54 6.92
N ASP A 84 -15.25 -6.23 7.84
CA ASP A 84 -14.92 -5.71 9.17
C ASP A 84 -13.74 -4.72 9.12
N GLY A 85 -12.92 -4.80 8.07
CA GLY A 85 -11.83 -3.87 7.80
C GLY A 85 -11.35 -3.90 6.35
N VAL A 86 -10.61 -2.87 5.95
CA VAL A 86 -10.09 -2.72 4.59
C VAL A 86 -8.57 -2.65 4.59
N PHE A 87 -7.94 -3.37 3.68
CA PHE A 87 -6.50 -3.40 3.52
C PHE A 87 -6.09 -2.84 2.16
N PHE A 88 -5.11 -1.93 2.12
CA PHE A 88 -4.46 -1.49 0.89
C PHE A 88 -3.05 -2.07 0.83
N SER A 89 -2.80 -2.88 -0.21
CA SER A 89 -1.57 -3.65 -0.30
C SER A 89 -0.34 -2.85 -0.72
N ASN A 90 0.80 -3.53 -0.70
CA ASN A 90 2.01 -3.03 -1.35
C ASN A 90 1.83 -2.99 -2.88
N GLY A 91 2.70 -2.25 -3.57
CA GLY A 91 2.62 -2.11 -5.02
C GLY A 91 3.87 -1.46 -5.64
N PRO A 92 4.05 -1.58 -6.95
CA PRO A 92 5.02 -0.82 -7.72
C PRO A 92 4.50 0.57 -8.11
N GLY A 93 5.37 1.41 -8.68
CA GLY A 93 4.99 2.68 -9.27
C GLY A 93 5.14 3.90 -8.36
N ASP A 94 4.67 5.03 -8.86
CA ASP A 94 4.65 6.33 -8.18
C ASP A 94 3.28 6.55 -7.52
N PRO A 95 3.21 6.77 -6.20
CA PRO A 95 1.95 7.03 -5.52
C PRO A 95 1.18 8.22 -6.08
N ALA A 96 1.87 9.17 -6.73
CA ALA A 96 1.25 10.34 -7.33
C ALA A 96 0.29 10.00 -8.48
N THR A 97 0.37 8.80 -9.09
CA THR A 97 -0.54 8.37 -10.16
C THR A 97 -1.76 7.60 -9.64
N ALA A 98 -1.79 7.24 -8.35
CA ALA A 98 -2.79 6.34 -7.77
C ALA A 98 -4.08 7.05 -7.33
N ASP A 99 -4.60 7.99 -8.14
CA ASP A 99 -5.75 8.84 -7.77
C ASP A 99 -7.03 8.03 -7.50
N HIS A 100 -7.26 6.97 -8.27
CA HIS A 100 -8.38 6.04 -8.03
C HIS A 100 -8.29 5.42 -6.62
N ALA A 101 -7.13 4.86 -6.27
CA ALA A 101 -6.94 4.22 -4.97
C ALA A 101 -7.06 5.22 -3.81
N VAL A 102 -6.60 6.46 -4.00
CA VAL A 102 -6.79 7.56 -3.04
C VAL A 102 -8.27 7.85 -2.84
N SER A 103 -9.04 8.00 -3.92
CA SER A 103 -10.49 8.24 -3.86
C SER A 103 -11.23 7.11 -3.13
N VAL A 104 -10.92 5.86 -3.46
CA VAL A 104 -11.51 4.68 -2.78
C VAL A 104 -11.16 4.70 -1.28
N MET A 105 -9.90 4.95 -0.93
CA MET A 105 -9.48 5.02 0.48
C MET A 105 -10.18 6.15 1.24
N GLN A 106 -10.35 7.32 0.63
CA GLN A 106 -11.13 8.42 1.20
C GLN A 106 -12.58 8.02 1.46
N GLY A 107 -13.19 7.24 0.56
CA GLY A 107 -14.51 6.65 0.75
C GLY A 107 -14.59 5.70 1.94
N VAL A 108 -13.53 4.90 2.16
CA VAL A 108 -13.42 4.02 3.34
C VAL A 108 -13.26 4.84 4.63
N LEU A 109 -12.38 5.85 4.64
CA LEU A 109 -12.17 6.75 5.78
C LEU A 109 -13.46 7.50 6.16
N ALA A 110 -14.20 8.00 5.18
CA ALA A 110 -15.47 8.70 5.40
C ALA A 110 -16.52 7.83 6.10
N ARG A 111 -16.49 6.51 5.84
CA ARG A 111 -17.38 5.53 6.48
C ARG A 111 -16.86 5.04 7.83
N LYS A 112 -15.67 5.49 8.26
CA LYS A 112 -15.02 5.11 9.54
C LYS A 112 -14.77 3.61 9.69
N THR A 113 -14.64 2.92 8.57
CA THR A 113 -14.29 1.50 8.56
C THR A 113 -12.81 1.37 8.90
N PRO A 114 -12.42 0.47 9.83
CA PRO A 114 -11.02 0.23 10.14
C PRO A 114 -10.23 -0.09 8.87
N LEU A 115 -9.11 0.60 8.67
CA LEU A 115 -8.25 0.35 7.51
C LEU A 115 -6.79 0.43 7.87
N PHE A 116 -5.97 -0.26 7.09
CA PHE A 116 -4.51 -0.13 7.15
C PHE A 116 -3.91 -0.34 5.76
N GLY A 117 -2.73 0.27 5.55
CA GLY A 117 -2.00 0.19 4.30
C GLY A 117 -0.55 -0.22 4.53
N ILE A 118 0.00 -1.07 3.65
CA ILE A 118 1.43 -1.47 3.71
C ILE A 118 2.17 -0.91 2.51
N CYS A 119 3.33 -0.30 2.73
CA CYS A 119 4.21 0.23 1.68
C CYS A 119 3.47 1.23 0.77
N PHE A 120 3.06 0.82 -0.43
CA PHE A 120 2.28 1.64 -1.35
C PHE A 120 0.92 2.03 -0.77
N GLY A 121 0.24 1.10 -0.07
CA GLY A 121 -0.98 1.42 0.67
C GLY A 121 -0.79 2.48 1.76
N ASN A 122 0.36 2.51 2.43
CA ASN A 122 0.68 3.58 3.39
C ASN A 122 0.89 4.93 2.68
N GLN A 123 1.47 4.92 1.48
CA GLN A 123 1.66 6.14 0.69
C GLN A 123 0.31 6.69 0.18
N ILE A 124 -0.61 5.80 -0.20
CA ILE A 124 -1.99 6.17 -0.55
C ILE A 124 -2.72 6.74 0.67
N LEU A 125 -2.51 6.18 1.86
CA LEU A 125 -3.04 6.75 3.11
C LEU A 125 -2.52 8.17 3.36
N GLY A 126 -1.22 8.39 3.22
CA GLY A 126 -0.65 9.74 3.31
C GLY A 126 -1.34 10.71 2.35
N ARG A 127 -1.51 10.32 1.08
CA ARG A 127 -2.21 11.13 0.07
C ARG A 127 -3.69 11.36 0.41
N ALA A 128 -4.40 10.34 0.87
CA ALA A 128 -5.81 10.42 1.24
C ALA A 128 -6.05 11.40 2.40
N LEU A 129 -5.07 11.51 3.32
CA LEU A 129 -5.05 12.46 4.42
C LEU A 129 -4.61 13.88 4.01
N GLY A 130 -4.23 14.10 2.75
CA GLY A 130 -3.83 15.40 2.21
C GLY A 130 -2.33 15.66 2.21
N PHE A 131 -1.49 14.67 2.52
CA PHE A 131 -0.04 14.81 2.47
C PHE A 131 0.53 14.52 1.09
N GLY A 132 1.70 15.11 0.80
CA GLY A 132 2.44 14.84 -0.43
C GLY A 132 3.20 13.50 -0.38
N THR A 133 3.81 13.14 -1.51
CA THR A 133 4.81 12.07 -1.59
C THR A 133 6.03 12.57 -2.35
N TYR A 134 7.19 12.01 -2.04
CA TYR A 134 8.44 12.33 -2.73
C TYR A 134 9.25 11.08 -3.05
N LYS A 135 10.03 11.18 -4.13
CA LYS A 135 10.95 10.12 -4.55
C LYS A 135 12.24 10.19 -3.74
N LEU A 136 12.61 9.07 -3.13
CA LEU A 136 13.88 8.92 -2.44
C LEU A 136 15.02 8.86 -3.46
N LYS A 137 16.21 9.35 -3.08
CA LYS A 137 17.40 9.37 -3.95
C LYS A 137 17.76 7.96 -4.47
N TYR A 138 17.74 6.97 -3.57
CA TYR A 138 18.03 5.57 -3.87
C TYR A 138 16.94 4.58 -3.38
N GLY A 139 16.01 5.06 -2.56
CA GLY A 139 15.00 4.21 -1.90
C GLY A 139 15.57 3.38 -0.75
N HIS A 140 14.68 2.65 -0.07
CA HIS A 140 15.06 1.63 0.92
C HIS A 140 14.79 0.24 0.34
N ARG A 141 15.83 -0.59 0.25
CA ARG A 141 15.81 -1.95 -0.33
C ARG A 141 16.71 -2.86 0.49
N GLY A 142 16.12 -3.63 1.40
CA GLY A 142 16.89 -4.50 2.26
C GLY A 142 16.06 -5.07 3.38
N ILE A 143 16.62 -6.05 4.08
CA ILE A 143 15.98 -6.78 5.19
C ILE A 143 16.48 -6.34 6.56
N ASN A 144 17.22 -5.23 6.62
CA ASN A 144 17.97 -4.79 7.80
C ASN A 144 17.71 -3.31 8.14
N GLN A 145 16.54 -2.77 7.79
CA GLN A 145 16.23 -1.36 8.02
C GLN A 145 15.71 -1.19 9.46
N PRO A 146 16.35 -0.36 10.31
CA PRO A 146 15.83 -0.09 11.64
C PRO A 146 14.63 0.86 11.55
N VAL A 147 13.54 0.51 12.21
CA VAL A 147 12.37 1.38 12.39
C VAL A 147 12.08 1.47 13.89
N GLN A 148 11.87 2.70 14.38
CA GLN A 148 11.50 2.95 15.76
C GLN A 148 10.00 3.20 15.85
N ASP A 149 9.34 2.48 16.75
CA ASP A 149 8.04 2.86 17.30
C ASP A 149 8.27 3.97 18.33
N ARG A 150 7.80 5.18 18.05
CA ARG A 150 8.00 6.37 18.89
C ARG A 150 7.07 6.39 20.10
N THR A 151 6.02 5.57 20.13
CA THR A 151 5.14 5.43 21.30
C THR A 151 5.81 4.63 22.42
N THR A 152 6.66 3.66 22.05
CA THR A 152 7.36 2.77 22.99
C THR A 152 8.87 2.99 23.05
N GLY A 153 9.43 3.67 22.05
CA GLY A 153 10.88 3.81 21.84
C GLY A 153 11.56 2.56 21.28
N LYS A 154 10.82 1.45 21.10
CA LYS A 154 11.35 0.16 20.64
C LYS A 154 11.81 0.27 19.18
N VAL A 155 12.96 -0.34 18.89
CA VAL A 155 13.48 -0.47 17.52
C VAL A 155 13.29 -1.90 17.03
N GLU A 156 12.76 -2.03 15.82
CA GLU A 156 12.63 -3.31 15.11
C GLU A 156 13.42 -3.28 13.80
N ILE A 157 13.94 -4.43 13.39
CA ILE A 157 14.60 -4.61 12.11
C ILE A 157 13.56 -5.09 11.09
N THR A 158 13.38 -4.31 10.02
CA THR A 158 12.30 -4.50 9.05
C THR A 158 12.84 -4.71 7.63
N ALA A 159 11.96 -5.26 6.78
CA ALA A 159 12.22 -5.41 5.36
C ALA A 159 11.56 -4.27 4.58
N HIS A 160 12.35 -3.46 3.90
CA HIS A 160 11.88 -2.36 3.05
C HIS A 160 12.11 -2.66 1.57
N ASN A 161 11.15 -2.26 0.75
CA ASN A 161 11.29 -2.21 -0.70
C ASN A 161 10.42 -1.08 -1.27
N HIS A 162 10.83 0.17 -1.09
CA HIS A 162 10.08 1.34 -1.56
C HIS A 162 10.99 2.45 -2.08
N GLY A 163 10.57 3.09 -3.18
CA GLY A 163 11.28 4.22 -3.81
C GLY A 163 10.73 5.60 -3.43
N PHE A 164 9.57 5.64 -2.76
CA PHE A 164 8.87 6.86 -2.39
C PHE A 164 8.58 6.88 -0.89
N ALA A 165 8.34 8.07 -0.35
CA ALA A 165 7.94 8.28 1.04
C ALA A 165 6.84 9.33 1.11
N VAL A 166 6.09 9.32 2.22
CA VAL A 166 5.06 10.32 2.51
C VAL A 166 5.75 11.56 3.08
N ASP A 167 5.33 12.73 2.63
CA ASP A 167 5.74 14.03 3.16
C ASP A 167 4.78 14.45 4.29
N ALA A 168 4.83 13.70 5.40
CA ALA A 168 4.00 13.95 6.58
C ALA A 168 4.82 14.71 7.65
N PRO A 169 4.19 15.61 8.42
CA PRO A 169 4.83 16.20 9.60
C PRO A 169 5.27 15.12 10.59
N LEU A 170 6.54 15.14 10.97
CA LEU A 170 7.10 14.15 11.89
C LEU A 170 6.77 14.49 13.34
N ASP A 171 6.92 15.74 13.76
CA ASP A 171 6.89 16.10 15.19
C ASP A 171 5.61 16.82 15.65
N LYS A 172 4.50 16.64 14.92
CA LYS A 172 3.20 17.22 15.29
C LYS A 172 2.04 16.36 14.83
N VAL A 173 0.96 16.44 15.60
CA VAL A 173 -0.36 15.94 15.20
C VAL A 173 -0.94 16.88 14.15
N SER A 174 -1.49 16.30 13.09
CA SER A 174 -2.22 17.02 12.04
C SER A 174 -3.71 16.74 12.17
N ASP A 175 -4.53 17.80 12.10
CA ASP A 175 -5.98 17.65 11.98
C ASP A 175 -6.34 17.42 10.52
N THR A 176 -7.06 16.33 10.24
CA THR A 176 -7.52 15.96 8.90
C THR A 176 -9.05 15.89 8.88
N ALA A 177 -9.64 15.81 7.68
CA ALA A 177 -11.09 15.61 7.52
C ALA A 177 -11.61 14.32 8.18
N TYR A 178 -10.72 13.37 8.51
CA TYR A 178 -11.05 12.06 9.07
C TYR A 178 -10.61 11.90 10.54
N GLY A 179 -10.10 12.97 11.16
CA GLY A 179 -9.59 12.98 12.53
C GLY A 179 -8.10 13.31 12.60
N ARG A 180 -7.48 13.03 13.75
CA ARG A 180 -6.06 13.27 13.99
C ARG A 180 -5.19 12.28 13.23
N ALA A 181 -4.09 12.77 12.65
CA ALA A 181 -3.03 11.96 12.06
C ALA A 181 -1.67 12.34 12.65
N GLU A 182 -0.87 11.36 13.03
CA GLU A 182 0.49 11.58 13.54
C GLU A 182 1.42 10.44 13.10
N VAL A 183 2.71 10.75 12.96
CA VAL A 183 3.75 9.74 12.72
C VAL A 183 4.26 9.26 14.07
N SER A 184 3.78 8.08 14.46
CA SER A 184 4.09 7.41 15.72
C SER A 184 4.99 6.21 15.52
#